data_AF-A0A3B3QU43-F1
#
_entry.id   AF-A0A3B3QU43-F1
#
_cell.length_a   1.000
_cell.length_b   1.000
_cell.length_c   1.000
_cell.angle_alpha   90.00
_cell.angle_beta   90.00
_cell.angle_gamma   90.00
#
_symmetry.space_group_name_H-M   'P 1'
#
loop_
_entity.id
_entity.type
_entity.pdbx_description
1 polymer ?
#
loop_
_entity_poly.entity_id
_entity_poly.type
_entity_poly.pdbx_seq_one_letter_code
_entity_poly.pdbx_strand_id
1 'polypeptide(L)'
;VSEVVSTAQFGDLIEFSYPIGYSHWGIYDEDGYIIHFAVAEGELKKRLRQSLQTMFPVCGDLLLGETQIRRQLLSEVNVPTGAQVMISNNRHARTSSLIAEMRQRRDALLHKELNYNLFALNCEHFATFIRYGQAVCNQIPGRSKNTECESATKVFQDIVH
;
A
#
# COMPACT_ATOMS: atom_id res chain seq x y z
N VAL A 1 9.98 12.54 -5.60
CA VAL A 1 9.04 12.12 -6.68
C VAL A 1 9.75 12.00 -8.02
N SER A 2 10.34 13.07 -8.57
CA SER A 2 11.04 13.03 -9.87
C SER A 2 12.12 11.93 -9.97
N GLU A 3 12.95 11.80 -8.93
CA GLU A 3 13.98 10.75 -8.85
C GLU A 3 13.39 9.34 -8.90
N VAL A 4 12.31 9.09 -8.16
CA VAL A 4 11.57 7.82 -8.17
C VAL A 4 11.03 7.55 -9.57
N VAL A 5 10.39 8.52 -10.21
CA VAL A 5 9.84 8.37 -11.57
C VAL A 5 10.94 8.04 -12.59
N SER A 6 12.14 8.59 -12.44
CA SER A 6 13.26 8.33 -13.36
C SER A 6 13.96 6.97 -13.17
N THR A 7 13.78 6.31 -12.03
CA THR A 7 14.53 5.09 -11.67
C THR A 7 13.67 3.86 -11.40
N ALA A 8 12.39 4.06 -11.07
CA ALA A 8 11.47 2.98 -10.74
C ALA A 8 11.16 2.11 -11.96
N GLN A 9 11.04 0.81 -11.69
CA GLN A 9 10.60 -0.20 -12.64
C GLN A 9 9.22 -0.73 -12.26
N PHE A 10 8.49 -1.26 -13.23
CA PHE A 10 7.21 -1.91 -12.96
C PHE A 10 7.35 -2.94 -11.83
N GLY A 11 6.43 -2.90 -10.87
CA GLY A 11 6.44 -3.84 -9.73
C GLY A 11 7.25 -3.36 -8.53
N ASP A 12 7.97 -2.24 -8.62
CA ASP A 12 8.67 -1.65 -7.48
C ASP A 12 7.71 -1.17 -6.40
N LEU A 13 8.04 -1.49 -5.15
CA LEU A 13 7.31 -0.98 -3.99
C LEU A 13 7.62 0.49 -3.81
N ILE A 14 6.59 1.32 -3.88
CA ILE A 14 6.69 2.74 -3.56
C ILE A 14 6.19 2.95 -2.15
N GLU A 15 7.08 3.45 -1.29
CA GLU A 15 6.80 3.81 0.09
C GLU A 15 6.65 5.32 0.20
N PHE A 16 5.49 5.76 0.71
CA PHE A 16 5.28 7.13 1.17
C PHE A 16 5.46 7.14 2.70
N SER A 17 6.68 7.34 3.16
CA SER A 17 7.05 7.35 4.57
C SER A 17 6.57 8.64 5.22
N TYR A 18 5.61 8.56 6.14
CA TYR A 18 5.11 9.72 6.86
C TYR A 18 5.97 10.01 8.10
N PRO A 19 6.06 11.27 8.55
CA PRO A 19 6.89 11.65 9.71
C PRO A 19 6.50 11.02 11.06
N ILE A 20 5.44 10.22 11.07
CA ILE A 20 4.75 9.71 12.26
C ILE A 20 5.01 8.22 12.50
N GLY A 21 5.91 7.61 11.72
CA GLY A 21 6.23 6.18 11.81
C GLY A 21 5.23 5.24 11.11
N TYR A 22 4.42 5.80 10.21
CA TYR A 22 3.51 5.08 9.32
C TYR A 22 3.84 5.42 7.87
N SER A 23 3.58 4.49 6.96
CA SER A 23 3.83 4.60 5.54
C SER A 23 2.60 4.15 4.75
N HIS A 24 2.27 4.91 3.71
CA HIS A 24 1.37 4.43 2.66
C HIS A 24 2.17 3.71 1.58
N TRP A 25 1.54 2.72 0.94
CA TRP A 25 2.21 1.83 -0.01
C TRP A 25 1.46 1.70 -1.32
N GLY A 26 2.21 1.49 -2.39
CA GLY A 26 1.71 1.06 -3.67
C GLY A 26 2.80 0.46 -4.53
N ILE A 27 2.47 0.19 -5.78
CA ILE A 27 3.35 -0.43 -6.77
C ILE A 27 3.51 0.51 -7.94
N TYR A 28 4.74 0.75 -8.38
CA TYR A 28 4.99 1.53 -9.58
C TYR A 28 4.42 0.82 -10.81
N ASP A 29 3.65 1.58 -11.60
CA ASP A 29 2.86 1.09 -12.72
C ASP A 29 3.19 1.85 -14.03
N GLU A 30 4.49 2.10 -14.21
CA GLU A 30 5.09 2.72 -15.40
C GLU A 30 4.64 4.17 -15.64
N ASP A 31 5.38 4.93 -16.46
CA ASP A 31 5.02 6.30 -16.89
C ASP A 31 4.67 7.29 -15.75
N GLY A 32 5.31 7.15 -14.59
CA GLY A 32 5.04 8.00 -13.42
C GLY A 32 3.77 7.64 -12.66
N TYR A 33 3.10 6.54 -13.00
CA TYR A 33 1.90 6.06 -12.32
C TYR A 33 2.24 5.08 -11.20
N ILE A 34 1.32 5.03 -10.24
CA ILE A 34 1.31 4.08 -9.15
C ILE A 34 -0.07 3.45 -9.04
N ILE A 35 -0.10 2.17 -8.70
CA ILE A 35 -1.29 1.48 -8.25
C ILE A 35 -1.25 1.34 -6.73
N HIS A 36 -2.33 1.74 -6.05
CA HIS A 36 -2.38 1.66 -4.60
C HIS A 36 -3.80 1.42 -4.10
N PHE A 37 -3.90 0.76 -2.95
CA PHE A 37 -5.17 0.58 -2.26
C PHE A 37 -5.43 1.80 -1.39
N ALA A 38 -6.31 2.69 -1.86
CA ALA A 38 -6.61 3.95 -1.22
C ALA A 38 -7.69 3.83 -0.13
N VAL A 39 -7.73 4.80 0.78
CA VAL A 39 -8.66 4.86 1.92
C VAL A 39 -9.49 6.13 1.87
N ALA A 40 -10.75 6.03 2.34
CA ALA A 40 -11.76 7.07 2.23
C ALA A 40 -11.85 8.10 3.34
N GLU A 41 -12.45 9.23 2.95
CA GLU A 41 -12.89 10.35 3.80
C GLU A 41 -14.14 9.97 4.62
N GLY A 42 -14.37 10.66 5.74
CA GLY A 42 -15.55 10.44 6.60
C GLY A 42 -15.25 9.71 7.91
N GLU A 43 -16.21 8.92 8.42
CA GLU A 43 -16.10 8.22 9.71
C GLU A 43 -14.95 7.19 9.74
N LEU A 44 -14.57 6.60 8.60
CA LEU A 44 -13.43 5.68 8.54
C LEU A 44 -12.09 6.42 8.73
N LYS A 45 -11.92 7.62 8.17
CA LYS A 45 -10.77 8.50 8.43
C LYS A 45 -10.72 8.88 9.91
N LYS A 46 -11.85 9.21 10.56
CA LYS A 46 -11.90 9.46 12.02
C LYS A 46 -11.52 8.23 12.83
N ARG A 47 -12.05 7.05 12.51
CA ARG A 47 -11.74 5.80 13.20
C ARG A 47 -10.28 5.40 13.01
N LEU A 48 -9.74 5.56 11.80
CA LEU A 48 -8.32 5.37 11.52
C LEU A 48 -7.46 6.39 12.24
N ARG A 49 -7.87 7.67 12.28
CA ARG A 49 -7.21 8.70 13.06
C ARG A 49 -7.27 8.39 14.56
N GLN A 50 -8.34 7.78 15.07
CA GLN A 50 -8.48 7.41 16.48
C GLN A 50 -7.66 6.15 16.82
N SER A 51 -7.66 5.14 15.94
CA SER A 51 -6.80 3.95 16.06
C SER A 51 -5.32 4.28 15.86
N LEU A 52 -5.01 5.23 14.98
CA LEU A 52 -3.66 5.74 14.80
C LEU A 52 -3.30 6.67 15.96
N GLN A 53 -4.16 7.55 16.47
CA GLN A 53 -3.86 8.36 17.67
C GLN A 53 -3.56 7.51 18.91
N THR A 54 -4.24 6.37 19.08
CA THR A 54 -3.96 5.44 20.18
C THR A 54 -2.62 4.72 20.03
N MET A 55 -2.13 4.52 18.79
CA MET A 55 -0.83 3.89 18.54
C MET A 55 0.32 4.90 18.26
N PHE A 56 -0.02 6.10 17.82
CA PHE A 56 0.82 7.17 17.27
C PHE A 56 0.17 8.54 17.57
N PRO A 57 0.48 9.17 18.71
CA PRO A 57 -0.25 10.34 19.24
C PRO A 57 -0.15 11.62 18.40
N VAL A 58 0.62 11.62 17.30
CA VAL A 58 0.81 12.75 16.39
C VAL A 58 0.43 12.31 14.98
N CYS A 59 -0.86 12.29 14.62
CA CYS A 59 -1.27 11.94 13.25
C CYS A 59 -2.21 13.01 12.68
N GLY A 60 -1.64 13.90 11.87
CA GLY A 60 -2.37 14.81 10.97
C GLY A 60 -2.86 14.10 9.71
N ASP A 61 -3.73 14.79 8.95
CA ASP A 61 -4.62 14.29 7.89
C ASP A 61 -4.10 13.14 7.00
N LEU A 62 -4.81 12.00 7.06
CA LEU A 62 -4.67 10.88 6.14
C LEU A 62 -5.83 10.83 5.11
N LEU A 63 -5.59 10.10 4.04
CA LEU A 63 -6.12 10.25 2.67
C LEU A 63 -7.61 9.91 2.46
N LEU A 64 -8.13 10.33 1.30
CA LEU A 64 -9.55 10.51 0.94
C LEU A 64 -10.00 9.60 -0.24
N GLY A 65 -11.29 9.25 -0.28
CA GLY A 65 -12.00 8.47 -1.33
C GLY A 65 -12.24 6.95 -1.09
N GLU A 66 -13.38 6.41 -1.54
CA GLU A 66 -13.82 5.00 -1.47
C GLU A 66 -12.68 3.96 -1.50
N THR A 67 -12.81 2.87 -0.76
CA THR A 67 -11.76 1.85 -0.58
C THR A 67 -11.58 1.04 -1.86
N GLN A 68 -10.89 1.66 -2.81
CA GLN A 68 -10.67 1.18 -4.16
C GLN A 68 -9.18 1.07 -4.42
N ILE A 69 -8.81 0.03 -5.15
CA ILE A 69 -7.49 -0.09 -5.75
C ILE A 69 -7.49 0.77 -7.02
N ARG A 70 -6.70 1.84 -7.03
CA ARG A 70 -6.68 2.82 -8.12
C ARG A 70 -5.29 3.02 -8.68
N ARG A 71 -5.25 3.37 -9.97
CA ARG A 71 -4.07 3.88 -10.66
C ARG A 71 -4.10 5.40 -10.62
N GLN A 72 -3.03 6.03 -10.15
CA GLN A 72 -2.92 7.47 -10.00
C GLN A 72 -1.52 7.94 -10.41
N LEU A 73 -1.36 9.18 -10.86
CA LEU A 73 -0.04 9.79 -11.01
C LEU A 73 0.63 9.88 -9.65
N LEU A 74 1.90 9.48 -9.56
CA LEU A 74 2.66 9.49 -8.31
C LEU A 74 2.82 10.90 -7.73
N SER A 75 2.80 11.93 -8.59
CA SER A 75 2.79 13.35 -8.18
C SER A 75 1.46 13.84 -7.62
N GLU A 76 0.36 13.14 -7.88
CA GLU A 76 -0.99 13.52 -7.44
C GLU A 76 -1.43 12.74 -6.19
N VAL A 77 -0.63 11.76 -5.74
CA VAL A 77 -0.88 11.07 -4.49
C VAL A 77 -0.73 12.08 -3.35
N ASN A 78 -1.88 12.46 -2.79
CA ASN A 78 -1.91 13.29 -1.59
C ASN A 78 -1.14 12.56 -0.48
N VAL A 79 -0.28 13.28 0.24
CA VAL A 79 0.48 12.79 1.38
C VAL A 79 0.67 13.94 2.39
N PRO A 80 0.81 13.66 3.70
CA PRO A 80 1.05 14.70 4.68
C PRO A 80 2.36 15.45 4.40
N THR A 81 2.40 16.71 4.81
CA THR A 81 3.62 17.55 4.73
C THR A 81 4.80 16.84 5.41
N GLY A 82 5.94 16.81 4.72
CA GLY A 82 7.16 16.15 5.21
C GLY A 82 7.23 14.65 4.90
N ALA A 83 6.23 14.08 4.22
CA ALA A 83 6.33 12.70 3.72
C ALA A 83 7.47 12.56 2.70
N GLN A 84 8.18 11.44 2.78
CA GLN A 84 9.23 11.06 1.83
C GLN A 84 8.73 9.94 0.92
N VAL A 85 9.08 10.02 -0.37
CA VAL A 85 8.68 9.01 -1.37
C VAL A 85 9.93 8.28 -1.85
N MET A 86 9.95 6.95 -1.71
CA MET A 86 11.11 6.13 -2.01
C MET A 86 10.74 4.76 -2.60
N ILE A 87 11.68 4.14 -3.31
CA ILE A 87 11.58 2.75 -3.77
C ILE A 87 12.08 1.84 -2.63
N SER A 88 11.21 0.97 -2.11
CA SER A 88 11.40 0.24 -0.85
C SER A 88 11.26 -1.29 -1.01
N ASN A 89 11.93 -1.85 -2.02
CA ASN A 89 11.88 -3.28 -2.34
C ASN A 89 12.50 -4.23 -1.30
N ASN A 90 13.29 -3.71 -0.35
CA ASN A 90 14.04 -4.49 0.64
C ASN A 90 13.42 -4.46 2.04
N ARG A 91 12.22 -3.90 2.20
CA ARG A 91 11.55 -3.75 3.49
C ARG A 91 10.83 -5.01 3.95
N HIS A 92 10.64 -5.98 3.06
CA HIS A 92 9.98 -7.24 3.32
C HIS A 92 10.94 -8.36 2.93
N ALA A 93 11.24 -9.28 3.85
CA ALA A 93 12.13 -10.41 3.59
C ALA A 93 11.48 -11.44 2.64
N ARG A 94 11.29 -11.05 1.37
CA ARG A 94 10.60 -11.78 0.31
C ARG A 94 11.28 -11.56 -1.04
N THR A 95 11.17 -12.56 -1.90
CA THR A 95 11.66 -12.50 -3.28
C THR A 95 10.54 -12.03 -4.19
N SER A 96 10.84 -11.14 -5.14
CA SER A 96 9.88 -10.70 -6.15
C SER A 96 9.35 -11.87 -6.99
N SER A 97 8.06 -11.85 -7.29
CA SER A 97 7.44 -12.72 -8.29
C SER A 97 7.95 -12.40 -9.71
N LEU A 98 7.58 -13.24 -10.68
CA LEU A 98 7.83 -12.92 -12.09
C LEU A 98 7.01 -11.70 -12.51
N ILE A 99 7.54 -10.90 -13.45
CA ILE A 99 6.84 -9.72 -13.98
C ILE A 99 5.45 -10.08 -14.51
N ALA A 100 5.30 -11.23 -15.17
CA ALA A 100 4.01 -11.71 -15.67
C ALA A 100 2.98 -11.95 -14.56
N GLU A 101 3.41 -12.52 -13.43
CA GLU A 101 2.54 -12.77 -12.27
C GLU A 101 2.14 -11.45 -11.60
N MET A 102 3.09 -10.51 -11.48
CA MET A 102 2.81 -9.17 -10.96
C MET A 102 1.79 -8.43 -11.84
N ARG A 103 1.92 -8.50 -13.17
CA ARG A 103 0.95 -7.92 -14.12
C ARG A 103 -0.42 -8.59 -14.00
N GLN A 104 -0.48 -9.92 -13.91
CA GLN A 104 -1.75 -10.63 -13.71
C GLN A 104 -2.49 -10.16 -12.46
N ARG A 105 -1.79 -10.09 -11.31
CA ARG A 105 -2.40 -9.60 -10.06
C ARG A 105 -2.81 -8.14 -10.16
N ARG A 106 -1.98 -7.30 -10.78
CA ARG A 106 -2.24 -5.88 -11.03
C ARG A 106 -3.54 -5.71 -11.83
N ASP A 107 -3.64 -6.41 -12.96
CA ASP A 107 -4.79 -6.31 -13.87
C ASP A 107 -6.09 -6.80 -13.20
N ALA A 108 -6.03 -7.89 -12.44
CA ALA A 108 -7.21 -8.46 -11.77
C ALA A 108 -7.75 -7.58 -10.62
N LEU A 109 -6.85 -6.90 -9.91
CA LEU A 109 -7.18 -6.12 -8.71
C LEU A 109 -7.45 -4.65 -8.98
N LEU A 110 -7.00 -4.10 -10.10
CA LEU A 110 -7.24 -2.71 -10.47
C LEU A 110 -8.76 -2.43 -10.55
N HIS A 111 -9.18 -1.30 -9.97
CA HIS A 111 -10.57 -0.84 -9.85
C HIS A 111 -11.47 -1.67 -8.92
N LYS A 112 -10.94 -2.71 -8.26
CA LYS A 112 -11.72 -3.44 -7.25
C LYS A 112 -11.96 -2.59 -6.02
N GLU A 113 -13.21 -2.63 -5.56
CA GLU A 113 -13.63 -2.08 -4.28
C GLU A 113 -13.54 -3.17 -3.21
N LEU A 114 -12.79 -2.92 -2.16
CA LEU A 114 -12.57 -3.87 -1.06
C LEU A 114 -12.69 -3.13 0.26
N ASN A 115 -13.20 -3.79 1.30
CA ASN A 115 -13.30 -3.17 2.61
C ASN A 115 -11.91 -2.99 3.24
N TYR A 116 -11.36 -1.78 3.15
CA TYR A 116 -10.05 -1.48 3.74
C TYR A 116 -10.09 -1.68 5.25
N ASN A 117 -9.13 -2.44 5.75
CA ASN A 117 -8.92 -2.67 7.17
C ASN A 117 -7.44 -2.49 7.49
N LEU A 118 -7.11 -1.46 8.26
CA LEU A 118 -5.72 -1.15 8.64
C LEU A 118 -4.97 -2.37 9.20
N PHE A 119 -5.65 -3.21 9.97
CA PHE A 119 -5.03 -4.36 10.62
C PHE A 119 -5.02 -5.61 9.75
N ALA A 120 -5.94 -5.75 8.80
CA ALA A 120 -6.17 -7.03 8.12
C ALA A 120 -6.15 -6.99 6.59
N LEU A 121 -6.35 -5.83 5.96
CA LEU A 121 -6.40 -5.67 4.51
C LEU A 121 -6.13 -4.20 4.16
N ASN A 122 -4.86 -3.86 3.98
CA ASN A 122 -4.38 -2.48 3.90
C ASN A 122 -3.49 -2.25 2.67
N CYS A 123 -2.96 -1.04 2.51
CA CYS A 123 -2.11 -0.68 1.37
C CYS A 123 -0.81 -1.48 1.27
N GLU A 124 -0.16 -1.80 2.40
CA GLU A 124 1.07 -2.59 2.41
C GLU A 124 0.80 -4.05 2.05
N HIS A 125 -0.27 -4.63 2.59
CA HIS A 125 -0.74 -5.97 2.21
C HIS A 125 -1.02 -6.05 0.71
N PHE A 126 -1.70 -5.05 0.15
CA PHE A 126 -1.98 -4.99 -1.28
C PHE A 126 -0.68 -4.93 -2.11
N ALA A 127 0.20 -3.97 -1.81
CA ALA A 127 1.43 -3.79 -2.58
C ALA A 127 2.34 -5.04 -2.51
N THR A 128 2.54 -5.57 -1.31
CA THR A 128 3.33 -6.80 -1.13
C THR A 128 2.70 -8.01 -1.81
N PHE A 129 1.36 -8.13 -1.83
CA PHE A 129 0.70 -9.19 -2.57
C PHE A 129 0.94 -9.08 -4.09
N ILE A 130 0.84 -7.88 -4.67
CA ILE A 130 1.19 -7.68 -6.09
C ILE A 130 2.63 -8.17 -6.34
N ARG A 131 3.60 -7.65 -5.58
CA ARG A 131 5.02 -7.90 -5.83
C ARG A 131 5.48 -9.32 -5.52
N TYR A 132 4.98 -9.92 -4.44
CA TYR A 132 5.51 -11.17 -3.87
C TYR A 132 4.53 -12.34 -3.93
N GLY A 133 3.24 -12.09 -4.17
CA GLY A 133 2.18 -13.10 -4.09
C GLY A 133 1.73 -13.41 -2.67
N GLN A 134 2.31 -12.74 -1.68
CA GLN A 134 1.97 -12.88 -0.26
C GLN A 134 1.76 -11.49 0.33
N ALA A 135 0.66 -11.31 1.05
CA ALA A 135 0.38 -10.08 1.75
C ALA A 135 1.19 -10.01 3.06
N VAL A 136 2.01 -8.97 3.22
CA VAL A 136 2.84 -8.73 4.41
C VAL A 136 2.64 -7.29 4.88
N CYS A 137 2.61 -7.06 6.20
CA CYS A 137 2.57 -5.72 6.78
C CYS A 137 3.47 -5.61 8.00
N ASN A 138 4.45 -4.70 7.95
CA ASN A 138 5.45 -4.50 9.01
C ASN A 138 5.10 -3.35 9.97
N GLN A 139 3.98 -2.67 9.73
CA GLN A 139 3.62 -1.43 10.40
C GLN A 139 2.71 -1.60 11.61
N ILE A 140 2.07 -2.78 11.78
CA ILE A 140 1.11 -2.99 12.87
C ILE A 140 1.84 -3.36 14.16
N PRO A 141 1.75 -2.54 15.23
CA PRO A 141 2.30 -2.88 16.53
C PRO A 141 1.76 -4.21 17.05
N GLY A 142 2.62 -5.01 17.66
CA GLY A 142 2.25 -6.32 18.22
C GLY A 142 2.10 -7.44 17.19
N ARG A 143 2.27 -7.18 15.89
CA ARG A 143 2.38 -8.22 14.85
C ARG A 143 3.84 -8.53 14.52
N SER A 144 4.09 -9.80 14.21
CA SER A 144 5.39 -10.27 13.73
C SER A 144 5.70 -9.66 12.36
N LYS A 145 6.89 -9.07 12.23
CA LYS A 145 7.38 -8.52 10.96
C LYS A 145 7.76 -9.63 9.99
N ASN A 146 7.62 -9.36 8.70
CA ASN A 146 7.94 -10.28 7.60
C ASN A 146 7.15 -11.59 7.65
N THR A 147 6.03 -11.61 8.36
CA THR A 147 5.10 -12.72 8.42
C THR A 147 3.96 -12.47 7.44
N GLU A 148 3.58 -13.51 6.70
CA GLU A 148 2.43 -13.43 5.82
C GLU A 148 1.14 -13.26 6.62
N CYS A 149 0.26 -12.38 6.15
CA CYS A 149 -1.12 -12.31 6.60
C CYS A 149 -1.96 -13.20 5.68
N GLU A 150 -2.09 -14.48 6.03
CA GLU A 150 -2.78 -15.49 5.19
C GLU A 150 -4.21 -15.08 4.84
N SER A 151 -4.92 -14.43 5.76
CA SER A 151 -6.27 -13.90 5.51
C SER A 151 -6.28 -12.83 4.42
N ALA A 152 -5.29 -11.95 4.39
CA ALA A 152 -5.18 -10.90 3.37
C ALA A 152 -4.76 -11.51 2.02
N THR A 153 -3.76 -12.41 2.03
CA THR A 153 -3.35 -13.15 0.84
C THR A 153 -4.54 -13.85 0.21
N LYS A 154 -5.33 -14.58 1.01
CA LYS A 154 -6.50 -15.31 0.53
C LYS A 154 -7.52 -14.39 -0.13
N VAL A 155 -7.85 -13.26 0.49
CA VAL A 155 -8.80 -12.29 -0.10
C VAL A 155 -8.35 -11.83 -1.48
N PHE A 156 -7.07 -11.50 -1.67
CA PHE A 156 -6.58 -11.09 -2.98
C PHE A 156 -6.48 -12.27 -3.96
N GLN A 157 -6.04 -13.44 -3.49
CA GLN A 157 -5.92 -14.65 -4.31
C GLN A 157 -7.28 -15.08 -4.89
N ASP A 158 -8.34 -15.03 -4.09
CA ASP A 158 -9.71 -15.36 -4.48
C ASP A 158 -10.30 -14.41 -5.54
N ILE A 159 -9.65 -13.26 -5.80
CA ILE A 159 -10.05 -12.30 -6.86
C ILE A 159 -9.23 -12.52 -8.15
N VAL A 160 -7.97 -12.96 -8.01
CA VAL A 160 -7.05 -13.18 -9.13
C VAL A 160 -7.37 -14.49 -9.87
N HIS A 161 -8.00 -15.45 -9.19
CA HIS A 161 -8.48 -16.73 -9.74
C HIS A 161 -9.99 -16.78 -9.88
#